data_AF-A0A3N1QHF1-F1
#
_entry.id   AF-A0A3N1QHF1-F1
#
_cell.length_a   1.000
_cell.length_b   1.000
_cell.length_c   1.000
_cell.angle_alpha   90.00
_cell.angle_beta   90.00
_cell.angle_gamma   90.00
#
_symmetry.space_group_name_H-M   'P 1'
#
loop_
_entity.id
_entity.type
_entity.pdbx_description
1 polymer ?
#
loop_
_entity_poly.entity_id
_entity_poly.type
_entity_poly.pdbx_seq_one_letter_code
_entity_poly.pdbx_strand_id
1 'polypeptide(L)'
;MSILHGPVAFIDDEIDDREKPAYIMRKAMEADGRPVAAYSTLPDVAAIRHWQSLSFLVLDWDLSPGSYGGSGASTLSGYARDELFRFLQELLATVFCPIFIISAEDVADIQRQLEEDHRFGGKELDTRIKVFGKSAVVDDLINDLSTWVENNLALSVLRVWEQEYEKAKNRLFIDLNKLDSNWPIYVWQNAIDDKVEPSFELATTLTANLLHRIDLVKFDTETMLAASENAQLASSAMRKVLNGRTVIPANRLHLNVVMPGDMFFDSENPDQIWLNLTPACHTVPGRLKDGEDMRLFVVPGTKQPHPPSKTKFTDLNRDNPNSFVVHVLHDDSPYIFNLKASEYVLWSEAGPRRVGRLLAPYITRAQQANAMFMQIEGVPRTSYELYKPGEDSTSDPSVTSATSAATTDSA
;
A
#
# COMPACT_ATOMS: atom_id res chain seq x y z
N MET A 1 -17.65 8.48 -18.98
CA MET A 1 -17.29 9.64 -18.13
C MET A 1 -15.77 9.64 -18.07
N SER A 2 -15.12 10.79 -18.29
CA SER A 2 -13.65 10.89 -18.29
C SER A 2 -13.08 10.51 -16.92
N ILE A 3 -12.03 9.68 -16.90
CA ILE A 3 -11.35 9.30 -15.65
C ILE A 3 -10.59 10.46 -14.99
N LEU A 4 -10.28 11.50 -15.77
CA LEU A 4 -9.61 12.70 -15.30
C LEU A 4 -10.66 13.65 -14.73
N HIS A 5 -10.62 13.92 -13.44
CA HIS A 5 -11.50 14.91 -12.78
C HIS A 5 -10.71 15.70 -11.76
N GLY A 6 -10.94 17.02 -11.71
CA GLY A 6 -10.31 17.91 -10.75
C GLY A 6 -9.50 19.03 -11.40
N PRO A 7 -8.74 19.79 -10.58
CA PRO A 7 -7.96 20.93 -11.05
C PRO A 7 -6.78 20.49 -11.91
N VAL A 8 -6.41 21.35 -12.85
CA VAL A 8 -5.31 21.14 -13.81
C VAL A 8 -4.32 22.28 -13.68
N ALA A 9 -3.03 21.95 -13.79
CA ALA A 9 -1.96 22.92 -13.96
C ALA A 9 -1.55 22.87 -15.42
N PHE A 10 -1.46 24.02 -16.08
CA PHE A 10 -1.05 24.11 -17.46
C PHE A 10 0.06 25.16 -17.58
N ILE A 11 1.25 24.73 -17.98
CA ILE A 11 2.44 25.55 -18.14
C ILE A 11 2.79 25.60 -19.63
N ASP A 12 2.67 26.76 -20.26
CA ASP A 12 2.99 26.98 -21.68
C ASP A 12 3.22 28.49 -21.84
N ASP A 13 4.30 28.92 -22.50
CA ASP A 13 4.65 30.33 -22.63
C ASP A 13 3.71 31.11 -23.58
N GLU A 14 2.94 30.39 -24.40
CA GLU A 14 1.93 30.92 -25.32
C GLU A 14 0.49 30.84 -24.75
N ILE A 15 0.31 30.50 -23.46
CA ILE A 15 -1.00 30.20 -22.85
C ILE A 15 -2.04 31.35 -22.89
N ASP A 16 -1.56 32.59 -23.04
CA ASP A 16 -2.38 33.80 -23.13
C ASP A 16 -2.56 34.32 -24.57
N ASP A 17 -1.88 33.73 -25.56
CA ASP A 17 -2.00 34.10 -26.97
C ASP A 17 -3.18 33.38 -27.63
N ARG A 18 -4.22 34.14 -27.96
CA ARG A 18 -5.50 33.64 -28.49
C ARG A 18 -5.40 32.91 -29.82
N GLU A 19 -4.34 33.15 -30.58
CA GLU A 19 -4.12 32.53 -31.88
C GLU A 19 -3.34 31.21 -31.78
N LYS A 20 -2.80 30.91 -30.60
CA LYS A 20 -1.93 29.75 -30.37
C LYS A 20 -2.68 28.54 -29.85
N PRO A 21 -2.20 27.31 -30.17
CA PRO A 21 -2.81 26.07 -29.69
C PRO A 21 -2.94 26.01 -28.16
N ALA A 22 -1.97 26.55 -27.42
CA ALA A 22 -1.98 26.56 -25.95
C ALA A 22 -3.23 27.22 -25.36
N TYR A 23 -3.61 28.39 -25.88
CA TYR A 23 -4.83 29.08 -25.46
C TYR A 23 -6.08 28.28 -25.80
N ILE A 24 -6.14 27.68 -26.99
CA ILE A 24 -7.27 26.84 -27.43
C ILE A 24 -7.43 25.63 -26.49
N MET A 25 -6.32 24.94 -26.19
CA MET A 25 -6.29 23.81 -25.26
C MET A 25 -6.77 24.21 -23.86
N ARG A 26 -6.30 25.35 -23.34
CA ARG A 26 -6.76 25.88 -22.04
C ARG A 26 -8.27 26.12 -22.06
N LYS A 27 -8.79 26.75 -23.11
CA LYS A 27 -10.23 27.01 -23.24
C LYS A 27 -11.06 25.73 -23.35
N ALA A 28 -10.53 24.69 -24.01
CA ALA A 28 -11.19 23.38 -24.04
C ALA A 28 -11.28 22.77 -22.63
N MET A 29 -10.21 22.83 -21.84
CA MET A 29 -10.22 22.34 -20.44
C MET A 29 -11.20 23.12 -19.55
N GLU A 30 -11.22 24.45 -19.66
CA GLU A 30 -12.16 25.31 -18.92
C GLU A 30 -13.62 25.02 -19.33
N ALA A 31 -13.88 24.80 -20.62
CA ALA A 31 -15.21 24.48 -21.13
C ALA A 31 -15.72 23.11 -20.66
N ASP A 32 -14.82 22.16 -20.38
CA ASP A 32 -15.13 20.87 -19.72
C ASP A 32 -15.45 21.04 -18.22
N GLY A 33 -15.41 22.26 -17.69
CA GLY A 33 -15.75 22.59 -16.30
C GLY A 33 -14.60 22.43 -15.30
N ARG A 34 -13.36 22.30 -15.79
CA ARG A 34 -12.18 22.12 -14.94
C ARG A 34 -11.62 23.46 -14.46
N PRO A 35 -11.24 23.58 -13.18
CA PRO A 35 -10.37 24.66 -12.74
C PRO A 35 -8.98 24.51 -13.38
N VAL A 36 -8.51 25.53 -14.10
CA VAL A 36 -7.17 25.53 -14.72
C VAL A 36 -6.30 26.60 -14.08
N ALA A 37 -5.18 26.18 -13.51
CA ALA A 37 -4.09 27.06 -13.07
C ALA A 37 -3.09 27.19 -14.23
N ALA A 38 -3.18 28.31 -14.96
CA ALA A 38 -2.35 28.61 -16.12
C ALA A 38 -1.08 29.37 -15.72
N TYR A 39 0.07 28.99 -16.29
CA TYR A 39 1.36 29.63 -16.07
C TYR A 39 2.09 29.82 -17.40
N SER A 40 2.58 31.04 -17.65
CA SER A 40 3.39 31.37 -18.83
C SER A 40 4.88 31.04 -18.66
N THR A 41 5.29 30.67 -17.45
CA THR A 41 6.67 30.28 -17.11
C THR A 41 6.62 29.18 -16.07
N LEU A 42 7.72 28.44 -15.89
CA LEU A 42 7.82 27.48 -14.79
C LEU A 42 7.59 28.20 -13.44
N PRO A 43 6.66 27.73 -12.61
CA PRO A 43 6.51 28.26 -11.26
C PRO A 43 7.68 27.81 -10.39
N ASP A 44 7.95 28.57 -9.33
CA ASP A 44 8.90 28.17 -8.29
C ASP A 44 8.53 26.79 -7.73
N VAL A 45 9.51 25.92 -7.50
CA VAL A 45 9.31 24.58 -6.94
C VAL A 45 8.55 24.61 -5.60
N ALA A 46 8.65 25.69 -4.83
CA ALA A 46 7.88 25.90 -3.61
C ALA A 46 6.37 25.95 -3.83
N ALA A 47 5.91 26.25 -5.06
CA ALA A 47 4.49 26.25 -5.42
C ALA A 47 3.90 24.84 -5.48
N ILE A 48 4.71 23.81 -5.74
CA ILE A 48 4.27 22.39 -5.87
C ILE A 48 3.53 21.91 -4.62
N ARG A 49 3.87 22.42 -3.42
CA ARG A 49 3.18 22.09 -2.17
C ARG A 49 1.68 22.41 -2.16
N HIS A 50 1.24 23.31 -3.04
CA HIS A 50 -0.16 23.72 -3.18
C HIS A 50 -0.92 22.85 -4.19
N TRP A 51 -0.27 21.88 -4.84
CA TRP A 51 -0.82 21.04 -5.91
C TRP A 51 -1.21 19.63 -5.44
N GLN A 52 -1.43 19.43 -4.14
CA GLN A 52 -1.73 18.10 -3.57
C GLN A 52 -3.02 17.47 -4.11
N SER A 53 -3.97 18.27 -4.59
CA SER A 53 -5.23 17.80 -5.21
C SER A 53 -5.22 17.89 -6.73
N LEU A 54 -4.05 18.02 -7.34
CA LEU A 54 -3.92 18.17 -8.80
C LEU A 54 -4.36 16.90 -9.52
N SER A 55 -5.24 17.03 -10.51
CA SER A 55 -5.69 15.88 -11.30
C SER A 55 -4.62 15.45 -12.30
N PHE A 56 -3.96 16.40 -12.95
CA PHE A 56 -2.85 16.19 -13.88
C PHE A 56 -2.16 17.52 -14.20
N LEU A 57 -0.94 17.44 -14.73
CA LEU A 57 -0.16 18.55 -15.26
C LEU A 57 -0.11 18.47 -16.79
N VAL A 58 -0.27 19.59 -17.47
CA VAL A 58 0.11 19.78 -18.87
C VAL A 58 1.25 20.79 -18.94
N LEU A 59 2.27 20.48 -19.72
CA LEU A 59 3.52 21.22 -19.79
C LEU A 59 3.98 21.29 -21.24
N ASP A 60 4.27 22.50 -21.75
CA ASP A 60 5.06 22.64 -22.97
C ASP A 60 6.52 22.33 -22.68
N TRP A 61 7.15 21.60 -23.60
CA TRP A 61 8.55 21.24 -23.53
C TRP A 61 9.49 22.42 -23.80
N ASP A 62 9.10 23.33 -24.69
CA ASP A 62 9.85 24.54 -25.00
C ASP A 62 9.15 25.75 -24.38
N LEU A 63 9.66 26.22 -23.25
CA LEU A 63 9.14 27.36 -22.51
C LEU A 63 9.95 28.64 -22.77
N SER A 64 10.63 28.71 -23.91
CA SER A 64 11.55 29.79 -24.24
C SER A 64 10.79 31.01 -24.78
N PRO A 65 10.73 32.15 -24.06
CA PRO A 65 10.03 33.32 -24.56
C PRO A 65 10.76 33.88 -25.79
N GLY A 66 10.22 33.61 -26.98
CA GLY A 66 10.55 34.30 -28.23
C GLY A 66 11.89 33.96 -28.90
N SER A 67 12.37 32.71 -28.86
CA SER A 67 13.61 32.36 -29.57
C SER A 67 13.46 32.24 -31.09
N TYR A 68 13.39 33.38 -31.78
CA TYR A 68 13.85 33.46 -33.17
C TYR A 68 15.39 33.45 -33.19
N GLY A 69 15.96 32.34 -33.67
CA GLY A 69 17.38 32.09 -33.95
C GLY A 69 18.39 33.20 -33.64
N GLY A 70 19.04 33.12 -32.48
CA GLY A 70 20.16 33.98 -32.10
C GLY A 70 21.28 33.18 -31.42
N SER A 71 22.52 33.39 -31.84
CA SER A 71 23.76 32.65 -31.52
C SER A 71 24.21 32.69 -30.02
N GLY A 72 23.30 32.91 -29.07
CA GLY A 72 23.50 32.74 -27.63
C GLY A 72 22.66 31.60 -27.01
N ALA A 73 21.95 30.84 -27.86
CA ALA A 73 20.89 29.91 -27.45
C ALA A 73 21.35 28.66 -26.67
N SER A 74 22.59 28.18 -26.83
CA SER A 74 23.00 26.89 -26.28
C SER A 74 23.21 26.86 -24.76
N THR A 75 23.58 27.98 -24.14
CA THR A 75 23.75 28.07 -22.68
C THR A 75 22.43 28.39 -21.97
N LEU A 76 21.58 29.23 -22.59
CA LEU A 76 20.22 29.52 -22.11
C LEU A 76 19.31 28.30 -22.22
N SER A 77 19.39 27.53 -23.30
CA SER A 77 18.62 26.29 -23.45
C SER A 77 19.06 25.22 -22.43
N GLY A 78 20.36 25.13 -22.12
CA GLY A 78 20.87 24.22 -21.10
C GLY A 78 20.39 24.55 -19.68
N TYR A 79 20.40 25.84 -19.30
CA TYR A 79 19.90 26.27 -17.98
C TYR A 79 18.39 26.10 -17.85
N ALA A 80 17.62 26.50 -18.87
CA ALA A 80 16.17 26.34 -18.89
C ALA A 80 15.76 24.85 -18.83
N ARG A 81 16.48 23.98 -19.54
CA ARG A 81 16.27 22.52 -19.49
C ARG A 81 16.60 21.96 -18.11
N ASP A 82 17.69 22.40 -17.49
CA ASP A 82 18.06 21.96 -16.14
C ASP A 82 17.01 22.38 -15.10
N GLU A 83 16.50 23.61 -15.21
CA GLU A 83 15.42 24.11 -14.36
C GLU A 83 14.13 23.31 -14.54
N LEU A 84 13.76 22.99 -15.78
CA LEU A 84 12.62 22.13 -16.08
C LEU A 84 12.77 20.74 -15.44
N PHE A 85 13.96 20.14 -15.57
CA PHE A 85 14.20 18.81 -15.02
C PHE A 85 14.20 18.80 -13.49
N ARG A 86 14.75 19.86 -12.86
CA ARG A 86 14.65 20.06 -11.41
C ARG A 86 13.18 20.18 -10.97
N PHE A 87 12.39 20.93 -11.72
CA PHE A 87 10.95 21.09 -11.45
C PHE A 87 10.21 19.75 -11.53
N LEU A 88 10.42 18.99 -12.61
CA LEU A 88 9.82 17.68 -12.81
C LEU A 88 10.24 16.68 -11.71
N GLN A 89 11.52 16.69 -11.33
CA GLN A 89 12.03 15.83 -10.26
C GLN A 89 11.32 16.11 -8.92
N GLU A 90 11.19 17.39 -8.54
CA GLU A 90 10.51 17.78 -7.29
C GLU A 90 9.02 17.45 -7.34
N LEU A 91 8.38 17.65 -8.50
CA LEU A 91 6.98 17.30 -8.71
C LEU A 91 6.74 15.79 -8.57
N LEU A 92 7.57 14.97 -9.22
CA LEU A 92 7.50 13.51 -9.15
C LEU A 92 7.76 12.97 -7.74
N ALA A 93 8.56 13.67 -6.93
CA ALA A 93 8.82 13.31 -5.54
C ALA A 93 7.66 13.68 -4.60
N THR A 94 6.87 14.69 -4.95
CA THR A 94 5.87 15.29 -4.05
C THR A 94 4.43 14.92 -4.40
N VAL A 95 4.09 14.84 -5.70
CA VAL A 95 2.72 14.66 -6.19
C VAL A 95 2.66 13.45 -7.11
N PHE A 96 1.70 12.55 -6.84
CA PHE A 96 1.45 11.39 -7.71
C PHE A 96 0.30 11.71 -8.66
N CYS A 97 0.61 12.30 -9.82
CA CYS A 97 -0.37 12.60 -10.87
C CYS A 97 0.20 12.35 -12.28
N PRO A 98 -0.65 12.20 -13.30
CA PRO A 98 -0.23 12.20 -14.70
C PRO A 98 0.46 13.53 -15.08
N ILE A 99 1.55 13.44 -15.82
CA ILE A 99 2.27 14.59 -16.38
C ILE A 99 2.31 14.44 -17.89
N PHE A 100 1.72 15.39 -18.58
CA PHE A 100 1.66 15.43 -20.03
C PHE A 100 2.58 16.51 -20.58
N ILE A 101 3.62 16.09 -21.27
CA ILE A 101 4.52 16.99 -21.99
C ILE A 101 4.02 17.08 -23.42
N ILE A 102 3.67 18.27 -23.87
CA ILE A 102 3.20 18.53 -25.23
C ILE A 102 4.31 19.30 -25.95
N SER A 103 4.70 18.89 -27.16
CA SER A 103 5.76 19.57 -27.89
C SER A 103 5.57 19.52 -29.40
N ALA A 104 6.06 20.55 -30.10
CA ALA A 104 6.21 20.52 -31.56
C ALA A 104 7.49 19.81 -32.02
N GLU A 105 8.43 19.53 -31.12
CA GLU A 105 9.65 18.79 -31.40
C GLU A 105 9.38 17.28 -31.56
N ASP A 106 10.43 16.55 -31.96
CA ASP A 106 10.37 15.09 -32.09
C ASP A 106 10.16 14.42 -30.72
N VAL A 107 9.04 13.71 -30.58
CA VAL A 107 8.63 13.03 -29.35
C VAL A 107 9.69 12.02 -28.89
N ALA A 108 10.31 11.29 -29.82
CA ALA A 108 11.29 10.27 -29.48
C ALA A 108 12.58 10.89 -28.90
N ASP A 109 13.00 12.05 -29.42
CA ASP A 109 14.15 12.79 -28.89
C ASP A 109 13.91 13.30 -27.46
N ILE A 110 12.72 13.85 -27.18
CA ILE A 110 12.32 14.30 -25.83
C ILE A 110 12.34 13.13 -24.84
N GLN A 111 11.73 12.01 -25.22
CA GLN A 111 11.71 10.81 -24.39
C GLN A 111 13.13 10.34 -24.07
N ARG A 112 14.01 10.30 -25.09
CA ARG A 112 15.42 9.96 -24.89
C ARG A 112 16.12 10.93 -23.92
N GLN A 113 15.91 12.23 -24.05
CA GLN A 113 16.48 13.23 -23.14
C GLN A 113 16.04 13.03 -21.69
N LEU A 114 14.77 12.68 -21.46
CA LEU A 114 14.24 12.39 -20.12
C LEU A 114 14.77 11.07 -19.55
N GLU A 115 14.91 10.03 -20.38
CA GLU A 115 15.43 8.71 -19.98
C GLU A 115 16.94 8.73 -19.68
N GLU A 116 17.70 9.55 -20.40
CA GLU A 116 19.16 9.67 -20.23
C GLU A 116 19.55 10.53 -19.01
N ASP A 117 18.65 11.37 -18.49
CA ASP A 117 18.96 12.21 -17.34
C ASP A 117 18.93 11.42 -16.02
N HIS A 118 20.06 11.47 -15.31
CA HIS A 118 20.29 10.80 -14.03
C HIS A 118 19.24 11.09 -12.94
N ARG A 119 18.52 12.22 -12.98
CA ARG A 119 17.49 12.60 -12.00
C ARG A 119 16.26 11.69 -12.04
N PHE A 120 15.97 11.08 -13.19
CA PHE A 120 14.80 10.22 -13.38
C PHE A 120 15.12 8.72 -13.23
N GLY A 121 16.34 8.37 -12.81
CA GLY A 121 16.63 7.08 -12.18
C GLY A 121 16.87 5.87 -13.11
N GLY A 122 16.91 6.04 -14.45
CA GLY A 122 17.39 4.98 -15.35
C GLY A 122 16.67 4.89 -16.71
N LYS A 123 17.03 3.84 -17.47
CA LYS A 123 16.77 3.60 -18.91
C LYS A 123 15.32 3.73 -19.42
N GLU A 124 14.32 3.85 -18.54
CA GLU A 124 12.91 3.94 -18.91
C GLU A 124 12.27 5.11 -18.19
N LEU A 125 11.42 5.85 -18.91
CA LEU A 125 10.72 7.01 -18.39
C LEU A 125 9.75 6.61 -17.27
N ASP A 126 9.61 7.48 -16.25
CA ASP A 126 8.60 7.30 -15.20
C ASP A 126 7.22 7.13 -15.83
N THR A 127 6.51 6.07 -15.44
CA THR A 127 5.19 5.71 -15.99
C THR A 127 4.13 6.80 -15.84
N ARG A 128 4.38 7.84 -15.04
CA ARG A 128 3.50 9.00 -14.88
C ARG A 128 3.67 10.06 -15.96
N ILE A 129 4.79 10.05 -16.70
CA ILE A 129 5.08 11.03 -17.75
C ILE A 129 4.68 10.46 -19.11
N LYS A 130 3.98 11.26 -19.90
CA LYS A 130 3.72 10.98 -21.31
C LYS A 130 4.03 12.20 -22.17
N VAL A 131 4.79 11.97 -23.24
CA VAL A 131 5.09 12.98 -24.24
C VAL A 131 4.13 12.81 -25.43
N PHE A 132 3.53 13.92 -25.87
CA PHE A 132 2.66 14.02 -27.03
C PHE A 132 3.18 15.06 -28.02
N GLY A 133 3.02 14.80 -29.31
CA GLY A 133 3.19 15.82 -30.34
C GLY A 133 2.05 16.83 -30.29
N LYS A 134 2.34 18.13 -30.39
CA LYS A 134 1.34 19.22 -30.26
C LYS A 134 0.18 19.01 -31.23
N SER A 135 0.46 18.66 -32.49
CA SER A 135 -0.55 18.39 -33.52
C SER A 135 -1.42 17.16 -33.26
N ALA A 136 -0.98 16.20 -32.44
CA ALA A 136 -1.71 14.96 -32.22
C ALA A 136 -2.86 15.12 -31.22
N VAL A 137 -2.81 16.14 -30.36
CA VAL A 137 -3.74 16.30 -29.23
C VAL A 137 -4.51 17.62 -29.24
N VAL A 138 -4.33 18.49 -30.25
CA VAL A 138 -5.05 19.78 -30.32
C VAL A 138 -6.56 19.59 -30.40
N ASP A 139 -7.01 18.63 -31.20
CA ASP A 139 -8.42 18.51 -31.58
C ASP A 139 -9.28 17.83 -30.50
N ASP A 140 -8.73 16.83 -29.78
CA ASP A 140 -9.46 16.06 -28.77
C ASP A 140 -8.62 15.79 -27.49
N LEU A 141 -7.95 16.85 -27.02
CA LEU A 141 -7.02 16.80 -25.89
C LEU A 141 -7.53 15.98 -24.71
N ILE A 142 -8.71 16.29 -24.19
CA ILE A 142 -9.22 15.65 -22.96
C ILE A 142 -9.42 14.15 -23.16
N ASN A 143 -9.91 13.73 -24.31
CA ASN A 143 -10.16 12.32 -24.60
C ASN A 143 -8.85 11.56 -24.81
N ASP A 144 -7.87 12.15 -25.51
CA ASP A 144 -6.56 11.55 -25.72
C ASP A 144 -5.81 11.36 -24.38
N LEU A 145 -5.82 12.39 -23.53
CA LEU A 145 -5.24 12.32 -22.20
C LEU A 145 -5.96 11.29 -21.32
N SER A 146 -7.28 11.26 -21.35
CA SER A 146 -8.10 10.30 -20.59
C SER A 146 -7.81 8.87 -21.03
N THR A 147 -7.80 8.62 -22.33
CA THR A 147 -7.53 7.30 -22.91
C THR A 147 -6.16 6.78 -22.48
N TRP A 148 -5.13 7.63 -22.45
CA TRP A 148 -3.82 7.21 -21.96
C TRP A 148 -3.84 6.85 -20.48
N VAL A 149 -4.53 7.63 -19.64
CA VAL A 149 -4.64 7.35 -18.19
C VAL A 149 -5.43 6.07 -17.94
N GLU A 150 -6.50 5.82 -18.69
CA GLU A 150 -7.31 4.59 -18.59
C GLU A 150 -6.46 3.35 -18.90
N ASN A 151 -5.55 3.44 -19.86
CA ASN A 151 -4.60 2.38 -20.21
C ASN A 151 -3.40 2.27 -19.24
N ASN A 152 -3.19 3.24 -18.35
CA ASN A 152 -2.15 3.18 -17.32
C ASN A 152 -2.73 2.63 -16.02
N LEU A 153 -2.38 1.39 -15.67
CA LEU A 153 -2.98 0.68 -14.54
C LEU A 153 -2.90 1.43 -13.20
N ALA A 154 -1.72 1.96 -12.86
CA ALA A 154 -1.51 2.61 -11.56
C ALA A 154 -2.25 3.95 -11.48
N LEU A 155 -2.19 4.75 -12.55
CA LEU A 155 -2.89 6.03 -12.62
C LEU A 155 -4.41 5.83 -12.65
N SER A 156 -4.90 4.88 -13.44
CA SER A 156 -6.32 4.54 -13.53
C SER A 156 -6.88 4.15 -12.16
N VAL A 157 -6.21 3.23 -11.45
CA VAL A 157 -6.61 2.81 -10.10
C VAL A 157 -6.62 3.99 -9.13
N LEU A 158 -5.59 4.84 -9.16
CA LEU A 158 -5.55 6.03 -8.31
C LEU A 158 -6.73 6.96 -8.57
N ARG A 159 -7.00 7.29 -9.85
CA ARG A 159 -8.03 8.29 -10.20
C ARG A 159 -9.42 7.82 -9.82
N VAL A 160 -9.74 6.55 -10.07
CA VAL A 160 -11.04 5.97 -9.69
C VAL A 160 -11.18 5.94 -8.16
N TRP A 161 -10.11 5.60 -7.43
CA TRP A 161 -10.12 5.59 -5.97
C TRP A 161 -10.25 7.00 -5.37
N GLU A 162 -9.49 7.98 -5.87
CA GLU A 162 -9.52 9.38 -5.39
C GLU A 162 -10.92 10.00 -5.52
N GLN A 163 -11.63 9.74 -6.62
CA GLN A 163 -12.98 10.24 -6.81
C GLN A 163 -13.95 9.79 -5.71
N GLU A 164 -13.92 8.50 -5.37
CA GLU A 164 -14.77 7.97 -4.29
C GLU A 164 -14.26 8.37 -2.91
N TYR A 165 -12.95 8.44 -2.72
CA TYR A 165 -12.33 8.94 -1.50
C TYR A 165 -12.76 10.38 -1.18
N GLU A 166 -12.69 11.30 -2.15
CA GLU A 166 -13.07 12.70 -1.98
C GLU A 166 -14.56 12.85 -1.66
N LYS A 167 -15.44 12.09 -2.34
CA LYS A 167 -16.87 12.03 -2.01
C LYS A 167 -17.09 11.55 -0.57
N ALA A 168 -16.43 10.47 -0.17
CA ALA A 168 -16.54 9.90 1.17
C ALA A 168 -16.04 10.87 2.26
N LYS A 169 -14.90 11.53 2.01
CA LYS A 169 -14.33 12.56 2.89
C LYS A 169 -15.29 13.72 3.08
N ASN A 170 -15.84 14.27 2.00
CA ASN A 170 -16.79 15.38 2.08
C ASN A 170 -18.08 14.96 2.83
N ARG A 171 -18.65 13.78 2.53
CA ARG A 171 -19.81 13.26 3.27
C ARG A 171 -19.54 13.11 4.76
N LEU A 172 -18.37 12.58 5.13
CA LEU A 172 -17.96 12.41 6.52
C LEU A 172 -18.01 13.73 7.28
N PHE A 173 -17.34 14.77 6.78
CA PHE A 173 -17.27 16.06 7.47
C PHE A 173 -18.61 16.77 7.49
N ILE A 174 -19.39 16.69 6.39
CA ILE A 174 -20.75 17.23 6.34
C ILE A 174 -21.64 16.57 7.41
N ASP A 175 -21.60 15.24 7.53
CA ASP A 175 -22.46 14.52 8.46
C ASP A 175 -22.07 14.75 9.91
N LEU A 176 -20.77 14.71 10.24
CA LEU A 176 -20.31 15.02 11.60
C LEU A 176 -20.67 16.46 11.99
N ASN A 177 -20.49 17.41 11.07
CA ASN A 177 -20.83 18.82 11.33
C ASN A 177 -22.34 19.06 11.44
N LYS A 178 -23.18 18.21 10.83
CA LYS A 178 -24.65 18.23 11.03
C LYS A 178 -25.06 17.69 12.40
N LEU A 179 -24.30 16.77 12.99
CA LEU A 179 -24.56 16.28 14.35
C LEU A 179 -24.28 17.39 15.36
N ASP A 180 -23.09 17.98 15.30
CA ASP A 180 -22.67 19.15 16.08
C ASP A 180 -21.34 19.67 15.51
N SER A 181 -21.17 20.98 15.35
CA SER A 181 -19.90 21.56 14.87
C SER A 181 -18.72 21.34 15.81
N ASN A 182 -18.98 21.07 17.09
CA ASN A 182 -17.97 20.79 18.11
C ASN A 182 -17.60 19.30 18.20
N TRP A 183 -18.04 18.46 17.26
CA TRP A 183 -17.68 17.04 17.24
C TRP A 183 -16.18 16.74 17.43
N PRO A 184 -15.20 17.54 16.94
CA PRO A 184 -13.79 17.25 17.17
C PRO A 184 -13.42 17.35 18.66
N ILE A 185 -14.05 18.28 19.39
CA ILE A 185 -13.82 18.49 20.83
C ILE A 185 -14.31 17.27 21.62
N TYR A 186 -15.46 16.70 21.26
CA TYR A 186 -15.99 15.51 21.94
C TYR A 186 -15.06 14.31 21.79
N VAL A 187 -14.54 14.06 20.58
CA VAL A 187 -13.55 12.99 20.35
C VAL A 187 -12.25 13.27 21.11
N TRP A 188 -11.78 14.51 21.07
CA TRP A 188 -10.55 14.93 21.74
C TRP A 188 -10.62 14.77 23.26
N GLN A 189 -11.72 15.21 23.88
CA GLN A 189 -11.92 15.12 25.33
C GLN A 189 -11.99 13.66 25.78
N ASN A 190 -12.71 12.80 25.06
CA ASN A 190 -12.76 11.37 25.36
C ASN A 190 -11.36 10.74 25.32
N ALA A 191 -10.51 11.13 24.37
CA ALA A 191 -9.14 10.64 24.30
C ALA A 191 -8.29 11.04 25.51
N ILE A 192 -8.43 12.30 25.97
CA ILE A 192 -7.77 12.78 27.19
C ILE A 192 -8.23 11.97 28.40
N ASP A 193 -9.54 11.78 28.53
CA ASP A 193 -10.14 11.05 29.66
C ASP A 193 -9.64 9.60 29.70
N ASP A 194 -9.45 8.98 28.53
CA ASP A 194 -8.90 7.63 28.36
C ASP A 194 -7.35 7.56 28.35
N LYS A 195 -6.68 8.70 28.50
CA LYS A 195 -5.22 8.89 28.46
C LYS A 195 -4.56 8.40 27.16
N VAL A 196 -5.31 8.43 26.07
CA VAL A 196 -4.86 8.14 24.70
C VAL A 196 -4.35 9.43 24.06
N GLU A 197 -3.37 9.34 23.17
CA GLU A 197 -2.90 10.52 22.43
C GLU A 197 -4.05 11.11 21.58
N PRO A 198 -4.55 12.33 21.88
CA PRO A 198 -5.77 12.83 21.25
C PRO A 198 -5.67 12.98 19.73
N SER A 199 -4.48 13.37 19.23
CA SER A 199 -4.22 13.47 17.79
C SER A 199 -4.38 12.12 17.09
N PHE A 200 -3.92 11.04 17.74
CA PHE A 200 -4.01 9.68 17.23
C PHE A 200 -5.46 9.17 17.25
N GLU A 201 -6.20 9.41 18.33
CA GLU A 201 -7.61 9.00 18.45
C GLU A 201 -8.50 9.70 17.43
N LEU A 202 -8.31 11.01 17.25
CA LEU A 202 -9.02 11.79 16.24
C LEU A 202 -8.73 11.28 14.83
N ALA A 203 -7.45 11.06 14.50
CA ALA A 203 -7.06 10.53 13.19
C ALA A 203 -7.60 9.11 12.94
N THR A 204 -7.62 8.26 13.97
CA THR A 204 -8.16 6.89 13.88
C THR A 204 -9.67 6.91 13.68
N THR A 205 -10.39 7.75 14.43
CA THR A 205 -11.83 7.94 14.28
C THR A 205 -12.20 8.40 12.87
N LEU A 206 -11.48 9.40 12.35
CA LEU A 206 -11.66 9.90 10.99
C LEU A 206 -11.38 8.82 9.95
N THR A 207 -10.27 8.11 10.08
CA THR A 207 -9.85 7.07 9.13
C THR A 207 -10.83 5.89 9.11
N ALA A 208 -11.27 5.42 10.29
CA ALA A 208 -12.24 4.35 10.40
C ALA A 208 -13.60 4.74 9.80
N ASN A 209 -14.09 5.94 10.12
CA ASN A 209 -15.33 6.45 9.52
C ASN A 209 -15.20 6.59 8.00
N LEU A 210 -14.06 7.10 7.52
CA LEU A 210 -13.83 7.30 6.10
C LEU A 210 -13.82 5.97 5.35
N LEU A 211 -13.09 4.97 5.86
CA LEU A 211 -13.01 3.64 5.27
C LEU A 211 -14.40 3.01 5.07
N HIS A 212 -15.31 3.20 6.03
CA HIS A 212 -16.67 2.67 5.98
C HIS A 212 -17.66 3.55 5.19
N ARG A 213 -17.22 4.71 4.70
CA ARG A 213 -17.99 5.64 3.87
C ARG A 213 -17.53 5.68 2.42
N ILE A 214 -16.42 5.01 2.09
CA ILE A 214 -16.03 4.77 0.70
C ILE A 214 -16.96 3.69 0.16
N ASP A 215 -17.75 4.04 -0.87
CA ASP A 215 -18.61 3.09 -1.56
C ASP A 215 -17.77 2.05 -2.33
N LEU A 216 -18.40 0.97 -2.78
CA LEU A 216 -17.72 -0.05 -3.57
C LEU A 216 -17.14 0.56 -4.85
N VAL A 217 -15.82 0.76 -4.86
CA VAL A 217 -15.08 1.30 -6.00
C VAL A 217 -15.05 0.25 -7.11
N LYS A 218 -15.57 0.61 -8.29
CA LYS A 218 -15.57 -0.25 -9.47
C LYS A 218 -14.37 0.07 -10.34
N PHE A 219 -13.32 -0.72 -10.22
CA PHE A 219 -12.16 -0.65 -11.10
C PHE A 219 -12.46 -1.32 -12.44
N ASP A 220 -11.79 -0.88 -13.51
CA ASP A 220 -11.85 -1.52 -14.82
C ASP A 220 -11.14 -2.88 -14.77
N THR A 221 -11.93 -3.93 -14.57
CA THR A 221 -11.43 -5.30 -14.47
C THR A 221 -10.95 -5.86 -15.80
N GLU A 222 -11.50 -5.40 -16.93
CA GLU A 222 -11.16 -5.93 -18.25
C GLU A 222 -9.73 -5.54 -18.62
N THR A 223 -9.39 -4.26 -18.45
CA THR A 223 -8.03 -3.75 -18.67
C THR A 223 -7.01 -4.42 -17.74
N MET A 224 -7.37 -4.64 -16.46
CA MET A 224 -6.52 -5.34 -15.49
C MET A 224 -6.27 -6.80 -15.87
N LEU A 225 -7.30 -7.51 -16.32
CA LEU A 225 -7.20 -8.90 -16.75
C LEU A 225 -6.35 -9.02 -18.03
N ALA A 226 -6.62 -8.20 -19.04
CA ALA A 226 -5.85 -8.17 -20.29
C ALA A 226 -4.36 -7.85 -20.03
N ALA A 227 -4.06 -6.92 -19.13
CA ALA A 227 -2.69 -6.64 -18.74
C ALA A 227 -2.04 -7.83 -18.01
N SER A 228 -2.79 -8.52 -17.15
CA SER A 228 -2.27 -9.68 -16.40
C SER A 228 -1.93 -10.88 -17.29
N GLU A 229 -2.69 -11.11 -18.37
CA GLU A 229 -2.45 -12.19 -19.32
C GLU A 229 -1.16 -11.96 -20.13
N ASN A 230 -0.85 -10.70 -20.42
CA ASN A 230 0.32 -10.31 -21.21
C ASN A 230 1.57 -10.03 -20.36
N ALA A 231 1.43 -9.90 -19.04
CA ALA A 231 2.53 -9.54 -18.16
C ALA A 231 3.37 -10.76 -17.76
N GLN A 232 4.67 -10.73 -18.07
CA GLN A 232 5.64 -11.59 -17.39
C GLN A 232 5.93 -11.03 -15.99
N LEU A 233 5.09 -11.41 -15.03
CA LEU A 233 5.24 -10.99 -13.63
C LEU A 233 6.44 -11.68 -12.98
N ALA A 234 7.54 -10.94 -12.82
CA ALA A 234 8.71 -11.42 -12.08
C ALA A 234 8.34 -11.66 -10.62
N SER A 235 8.62 -12.86 -10.09
CA SER A 235 8.28 -13.21 -8.71
C SER A 235 8.94 -12.29 -7.68
N SER A 236 10.10 -11.72 -7.99
CA SER A 236 10.77 -10.71 -7.15
C SER A 236 9.98 -9.41 -7.07
N ALA A 237 9.46 -8.90 -8.18
CA ALA A 237 8.62 -7.72 -8.21
C ALA A 237 7.31 -7.95 -7.45
N MET A 238 6.67 -9.11 -7.63
CA MET A 238 5.47 -9.48 -6.89
C MET A 238 5.70 -9.47 -5.38
N ARG A 239 6.83 -10.02 -4.89
CA ARG A 239 7.14 -9.99 -3.46
C ARG A 239 7.35 -8.57 -2.95
N LYS A 240 8.09 -7.72 -3.66
CA LYS A 240 8.26 -6.30 -3.28
C LYS A 240 6.95 -5.54 -3.17
N VAL A 241 6.02 -5.75 -4.12
CA VAL A 241 4.70 -5.12 -4.07
C VAL A 241 3.88 -5.66 -2.90
N LEU A 242 3.90 -6.99 -2.69
CA LEU A 242 3.26 -7.59 -1.52
C LEU A 242 3.86 -7.07 -0.21
N ASN A 243 5.17 -6.84 -0.15
CA ASN A 243 5.84 -6.27 1.01
C ASN A 243 5.34 -4.85 1.31
N GLY A 244 5.33 -3.97 0.31
CA GLY A 244 4.82 -2.61 0.46
C GLY A 244 3.34 -2.55 0.80
N ARG A 245 2.56 -3.58 0.43
CA ARG A 245 1.16 -3.73 0.83
C ARG A 245 1.02 -4.15 2.30
N THR A 246 1.89 -5.00 2.82
CA THR A 246 1.75 -5.61 4.15
C THR A 246 2.52 -4.89 5.25
N VAL A 247 3.57 -4.16 4.91
CA VAL A 247 4.51 -3.57 5.85
C VAL A 247 4.71 -2.09 5.56
N ILE A 248 4.61 -1.28 6.61
CA ILE A 248 5.04 0.13 6.57
C ILE A 248 6.44 0.23 7.19
N PRO A 249 7.44 0.81 6.49
CA PRO A 249 8.78 0.94 7.03
C PRO A 249 8.84 1.95 8.17
N ALA A 250 9.78 1.77 9.11
CA ALA A 250 9.86 2.57 10.34
C ALA A 250 9.98 4.08 10.09
N ASN A 251 10.69 4.50 9.04
CA ASN A 251 10.83 5.91 8.66
C ASN A 251 9.52 6.57 8.19
N ARG A 252 8.45 5.79 7.98
CA ARG A 252 7.10 6.26 7.66
C ARG A 252 6.14 6.12 8.85
N LEU A 253 6.62 5.68 10.01
CA LEU A 253 5.81 5.51 11.21
C LEU A 253 6.10 6.65 12.20
N HIS A 254 5.07 7.06 12.94
CA HIS A 254 5.24 8.02 14.02
C HIS A 254 6.07 7.39 15.16
N LEU A 255 7.11 8.10 15.62
CA LEU A 255 8.07 7.59 16.61
C LEU A 255 7.40 7.20 17.92
N ASN A 256 6.43 7.99 18.37
CA ASN A 256 5.76 7.80 19.67
C ASN A 256 4.50 6.93 19.62
N VAL A 257 4.13 6.41 18.44
CA VAL A 257 2.95 5.55 18.30
C VAL A 257 3.39 4.11 18.18
N VAL A 258 3.20 3.36 19.26
CA VAL A 258 3.47 1.92 19.32
C VAL A 258 2.16 1.16 19.17
N MET A 259 2.16 0.14 18.33
CA MET A 259 0.98 -0.68 18.04
C MET A 259 1.38 -2.13 17.86
N PRO A 260 0.43 -3.07 18.02
CA PRO A 260 0.61 -4.42 17.50
C PRO A 260 1.02 -4.37 16.04
N GLY A 261 1.93 -5.27 15.68
CA GLY A 261 2.52 -5.35 14.35
C GLY A 261 3.85 -4.63 14.24
N ASP A 262 4.22 -3.77 15.18
CA ASP A 262 5.58 -3.19 15.21
C ASP A 262 6.65 -4.28 15.26
N MET A 263 7.67 -4.13 14.44
CA MET A 263 8.74 -5.10 14.26
C MET A 263 10.08 -4.50 14.64
N PHE A 264 10.95 -5.33 15.21
CA PHE A 264 12.28 -4.92 15.67
C PHE A 264 13.33 -5.92 15.23
N PHE A 265 14.51 -5.44 14.85
CA PHE A 265 15.65 -6.33 14.71
C PHE A 265 16.11 -6.85 16.07
N ASP A 266 16.47 -8.12 16.11
CA ASP A 266 17.24 -8.66 17.22
C ASP A 266 18.68 -8.10 17.16
N SER A 267 19.19 -7.59 18.28
CA SER A 267 20.55 -7.06 18.37
C SER A 267 21.63 -8.14 18.24
N GLU A 268 21.28 -9.40 18.56
CA GLU A 268 22.23 -10.51 18.57
C GLU A 268 22.18 -11.35 17.30
N ASN A 269 21.06 -11.33 16.57
CA ASN A 269 20.85 -12.16 15.39
C ASN A 269 20.19 -11.39 14.23
N PRO A 270 20.93 -11.06 13.16
CA PRO A 270 20.38 -10.29 12.03
C PRO A 270 19.31 -11.06 11.22
N ASP A 271 19.24 -12.39 11.34
CA ASP A 271 18.21 -13.21 10.70
C ASP A 271 16.94 -13.34 11.55
N GLN A 272 16.89 -12.65 12.71
CA GLN A 272 15.78 -12.67 13.65
C GLN A 272 15.09 -11.31 13.75
N ILE A 273 13.76 -11.35 13.71
CA ILE A 273 12.90 -10.19 13.90
C ILE A 273 11.91 -10.48 15.02
N TRP A 274 11.74 -9.54 15.93
CA TRP A 274 10.69 -9.59 16.94
C TRP A 274 9.44 -8.90 16.41
N LEU A 275 8.28 -9.55 16.55
CA LEU A 275 6.97 -8.98 16.22
C LEU A 275 6.19 -8.68 17.49
N ASN A 276 5.78 -7.43 17.67
CA ASN A 276 4.91 -7.00 18.76
C ASN A 276 3.48 -7.51 18.57
N LEU A 277 3.00 -8.33 19.49
CA LEU A 277 1.60 -8.78 19.53
C LEU A 277 0.78 -8.14 20.65
N THR A 278 1.38 -7.20 21.40
CA THR A 278 0.72 -6.48 22.50
C THR A 278 -0.59 -5.85 22.02
N PRO A 279 -1.72 -6.05 22.74
CA PRO A 279 -2.98 -5.39 22.41
C PRO A 279 -2.82 -3.87 22.36
N ALA A 280 -3.46 -3.21 21.40
CA ALA A 280 -3.32 -1.76 21.21
C ALA A 280 -3.69 -0.93 22.46
N CYS A 281 -4.64 -1.41 23.27
CA CYS A 281 -5.01 -0.76 24.52
C CYS A 281 -3.89 -0.75 25.59
N HIS A 282 -2.92 -1.66 25.48
CA HIS A 282 -1.73 -1.75 26.33
C HIS A 282 -0.53 -1.02 25.74
N THR A 283 -0.62 -0.51 24.50
CA THR A 283 0.45 0.26 23.85
C THR A 283 0.25 1.77 23.96
N VAL A 284 -0.52 2.23 24.96
CA VAL A 284 -0.84 3.64 25.21
C VAL A 284 0.09 4.19 26.30
N PRO A 285 1.11 5.01 25.95
CA PRO A 285 2.09 5.47 26.94
C PRO A 285 1.48 6.28 28.08
N GLY A 286 0.44 7.07 27.82
CA GLY A 286 -0.26 7.88 28.83
C GLY A 286 -0.96 7.08 29.93
N ARG A 287 -1.12 5.76 29.76
CA ARG A 287 -1.69 4.86 30.77
C ARG A 287 -0.64 4.27 31.73
N LEU A 288 0.65 4.46 31.45
CA LEU A 288 1.75 4.04 32.31
C LEU A 288 1.87 4.98 33.52
N LYS A 289 2.43 4.50 34.63
CA LYS A 289 2.77 5.39 35.74
C LYS A 289 4.05 6.18 35.42
N ASP A 290 4.24 7.31 36.09
CA ASP A 290 5.45 8.12 35.91
C ASP A 290 6.72 7.29 36.13
N GLY A 291 7.61 7.30 35.13
CA GLY A 291 8.86 6.54 35.14
C GLY A 291 8.74 5.06 34.80
N GLU A 292 7.54 4.54 34.50
CA GLU A 292 7.37 3.19 33.95
C GLU A 292 7.61 3.19 32.44
N ASP A 293 8.26 2.12 31.96
CA ASP A 293 8.43 1.86 30.53
C ASP A 293 7.40 0.83 30.04
N MET A 294 7.02 0.97 28.77
CA MET A 294 6.04 0.11 28.12
C MET A 294 6.61 -1.29 27.93
N ARG A 295 5.88 -2.29 28.41
CA ARG A 295 6.21 -3.70 28.20
C ARG A 295 5.53 -4.20 26.93
N LEU A 296 6.34 -4.68 25.99
CA LEU A 296 5.87 -5.25 24.73
C LEU A 296 5.98 -6.76 24.79
N PHE A 297 4.86 -7.45 24.59
CA PHE A 297 4.82 -8.87 24.32
C PHE A 297 5.24 -9.11 22.86
N VAL A 298 6.43 -9.66 22.67
CA VAL A 298 7.02 -9.90 21.36
C VAL A 298 7.19 -11.39 21.09
N VAL A 299 7.12 -11.76 19.81
CA VAL A 299 7.36 -13.11 19.34
C VAL A 299 8.53 -13.10 18.35
N PRO A 300 9.58 -13.91 18.55
CA PRO A 300 10.70 -13.98 17.64
C PRO A 300 10.32 -14.76 16.37
N GLY A 301 10.72 -14.19 15.24
CA GLY A 301 10.58 -14.75 13.91
C GLY A 301 11.94 -14.99 13.28
N THR A 302 12.17 -16.20 12.77
CA THR A 302 13.41 -16.57 12.08
C THR A 302 13.19 -16.56 10.58
N LYS A 303 14.06 -15.86 9.86
CA LYS A 303 14.08 -15.82 8.40
C LYS A 303 14.21 -17.21 7.80
N GLN A 304 13.46 -17.47 6.74
CA GLN A 304 13.50 -18.70 5.98
C GLN A 304 13.91 -18.44 4.52
N PRO A 305 14.59 -19.39 3.87
CA PRO A 305 14.85 -19.30 2.44
C PRO A 305 13.54 -19.38 1.66
N HIS A 306 13.52 -18.81 0.45
CA HIS A 306 12.39 -18.97 -0.46
C HIS A 306 12.18 -20.45 -0.78
N PRO A 307 10.94 -20.97 -0.70
CA PRO A 307 10.69 -22.38 -0.94
C PRO A 307 10.97 -22.72 -2.41
N PRO A 308 11.88 -23.69 -2.70
CA PRO A 308 12.28 -24.01 -4.07
C PRO A 308 11.24 -24.85 -4.82
N SER A 309 10.22 -25.36 -4.13
CA SER A 309 9.19 -26.23 -4.72
C SER A 309 7.85 -26.10 -4.01
N LYS A 310 6.78 -26.54 -4.68
CA LYS A 310 5.43 -26.58 -4.10
C LYS A 310 5.38 -27.40 -2.81
N THR A 311 6.10 -28.53 -2.75
CA THR A 311 6.17 -29.36 -1.53
C THR A 311 6.80 -28.59 -0.38
N LYS A 312 7.93 -27.89 -0.61
CA LYS A 312 8.57 -27.07 0.44
C LYS A 312 7.71 -25.87 0.85
N PHE A 313 6.94 -25.30 -0.07
CA PHE A 313 5.95 -24.28 0.25
C PHE A 313 4.83 -24.85 1.13
N THR A 314 4.31 -26.04 0.84
CA THR A 314 3.31 -26.72 1.68
C THR A 314 3.88 -27.06 3.06
N ASP A 315 5.13 -27.53 3.14
CA ASP A 315 5.80 -27.82 4.41
C ASP A 315 5.97 -26.57 5.27
N LEU A 316 6.36 -25.44 4.65
CA LEU A 316 6.45 -24.14 5.33
C LEU A 316 5.09 -23.68 5.87
N ASN A 317 4.00 -23.96 5.16
CA ASN A 317 2.64 -23.59 5.56
C ASN A 317 1.92 -24.66 6.39
N ARG A 318 2.60 -25.73 6.80
CA ARG A 318 1.97 -26.80 7.57
C ARG A 318 1.52 -26.21 8.92
N ASP A 319 0.24 -26.42 9.25
CA ASP A 319 -0.32 -25.93 10.49
C ASP A 319 0.49 -26.43 11.69
N ASN A 320 0.96 -25.49 12.50
CA ASN A 320 1.67 -25.76 13.73
C ASN A 320 1.07 -24.87 14.81
N PRO A 321 0.49 -25.43 15.88
CA PRO A 321 -0.18 -24.64 16.92
C PRO A 321 0.79 -23.71 17.67
N ASN A 322 2.10 -23.91 17.53
CA ASN A 322 3.14 -23.18 18.24
C ASN A 322 3.83 -22.12 17.37
N SER A 323 3.42 -21.95 16.10
CA SER A 323 4.08 -21.00 15.20
C SER A 323 3.17 -20.52 14.09
N PHE A 324 3.49 -19.39 13.49
CA PHE A 324 2.85 -18.92 12.27
C PHE A 324 3.87 -18.36 11.28
N VAL A 325 3.49 -18.28 10.01
CA VAL A 325 4.36 -17.80 8.94
C VAL A 325 3.86 -16.47 8.39
N VAL A 326 4.78 -15.55 8.16
CA VAL A 326 4.56 -14.35 7.34
C VAL A 326 5.48 -14.43 6.13
N HIS A 327 4.90 -14.56 4.93
CA HIS A 327 5.67 -14.88 3.71
C HIS A 327 6.51 -13.75 3.15
N VAL A 328 6.16 -12.50 3.44
CA VAL A 328 6.79 -11.31 2.88
C VAL A 328 6.86 -10.24 3.98
N LEU A 329 8.05 -10.00 4.54
CA LEU A 329 8.22 -9.18 5.75
C LEU A 329 9.22 -8.01 5.66
N HIS A 330 10.52 -8.20 5.88
CA HIS A 330 11.49 -7.08 5.86
C HIS A 330 12.27 -7.04 4.53
N ASP A 331 12.50 -8.18 3.93
CA ASP A 331 13.45 -8.38 2.82
C ASP A 331 12.85 -9.29 1.73
N ASP A 332 11.53 -9.26 1.59
CA ASP A 332 10.77 -10.16 0.74
C ASP A 332 10.92 -11.66 1.10
N SER A 333 11.49 -11.99 2.27
CA SER A 333 11.63 -13.37 2.74
C SER A 333 10.47 -13.80 3.66
N PRO A 334 10.19 -15.12 3.70
CA PRO A 334 9.32 -15.71 4.70
C PRO A 334 9.98 -15.73 6.09
N TYR A 335 9.19 -15.52 7.13
CA TYR A 335 9.60 -15.64 8.53
C TYR A 335 8.65 -16.60 9.26
N ILE A 336 9.21 -17.50 10.07
CA ILE A 336 8.45 -18.36 10.98
C ILE A 336 8.56 -17.78 12.39
N PHE A 337 7.43 -17.38 12.95
CA PHE A 337 7.31 -16.84 14.30
C PHE A 337 6.99 -17.95 15.30
N ASN A 338 7.84 -18.11 16.32
CA ASN A 338 7.71 -19.16 17.33
C ASN A 338 7.03 -18.64 18.60
N LEU A 339 5.77 -19.00 18.80
CA LEU A 339 4.95 -18.54 19.93
C LEU A 339 5.47 -19.05 21.28
N LYS A 340 6.18 -20.19 21.32
CA LYS A 340 6.79 -20.69 22.58
C LYS A 340 7.95 -19.86 23.06
N ALA A 341 8.60 -19.13 22.17
CA ALA A 341 9.74 -18.28 22.46
C ALA A 341 9.33 -16.82 22.67
N SER A 342 8.04 -16.56 22.88
CA SER A 342 7.55 -15.20 23.17
C SER A 342 8.10 -14.69 24.50
N GLU A 343 8.38 -13.39 24.57
CA GLU A 343 8.89 -12.74 25.77
C GLU A 343 8.36 -11.31 25.91
N TYR A 344 8.68 -10.68 27.04
CA TYR A 344 8.41 -9.27 27.25
C TYR A 344 9.71 -8.48 27.09
N VAL A 345 9.68 -7.46 26.25
CA VAL A 345 10.78 -6.49 26.08
C VAL A 345 10.31 -5.09 26.41
N LEU A 346 11.24 -4.21 26.78
CA LEU A 346 10.94 -2.82 27.06
C LEU A 346 10.97 -1.99 25.77
N TRP A 347 10.07 -1.00 25.66
CA TRP A 347 10.05 -0.11 24.50
C TRP A 347 11.33 0.73 24.38
N SER A 348 11.92 1.18 25.49
CA SER A 348 13.20 1.89 25.45
C SER A 348 14.34 1.06 24.84
N GLU A 349 14.29 -0.27 24.96
CA GLU A 349 15.28 -1.21 24.42
C GLU A 349 15.00 -1.62 22.96
N ALA A 350 13.72 -1.79 22.63
CA ALA A 350 13.29 -2.27 21.30
C ALA A 350 13.10 -1.13 20.30
N GLY A 351 12.55 0.01 20.75
CA GLY A 351 12.16 1.15 19.93
C GLY A 351 13.25 1.67 18.97
N PRO A 352 14.51 1.85 19.42
CA PRO A 352 15.61 2.26 18.53
C PRO A 352 15.89 1.29 17.37
N ARG A 353 15.46 0.03 17.47
CA ARG A 353 15.64 -1.03 16.48
C ARG A 353 14.38 -1.32 15.66
N ARG A 354 13.38 -0.44 15.72
CA ARG A 354 12.13 -0.60 14.97
C ARG A 354 12.41 -0.57 13.46
N VAL A 355 11.95 -1.59 12.75
CA VAL A 355 12.15 -1.73 11.30
C VAL A 355 10.90 -1.40 10.50
N GLY A 356 9.72 -1.58 11.09
CA GLY A 356 8.46 -1.28 10.45
C GLY A 356 7.27 -1.79 11.25
N ARG A 357 6.11 -1.86 10.59
CA ARG A 357 4.86 -2.36 11.15
C ARG A 357 4.15 -3.26 10.15
N LEU A 358 3.82 -4.46 10.59
CA LEU A 358 2.94 -5.39 9.89
C LEU A 358 1.48 -4.91 10.02
N LEU A 359 0.79 -4.77 8.89
CA LEU A 359 -0.59 -4.29 8.83
C LEU A 359 -1.63 -5.41 8.91
N ALA A 360 -2.87 -5.03 9.17
CA ALA A 360 -4.02 -5.91 9.03
C ALA A 360 -4.18 -6.36 7.56
N PRO A 361 -4.66 -7.59 7.30
CA PRO A 361 -5.15 -8.58 8.26
C PRO A 361 -4.04 -9.47 8.87
N TYR A 362 -2.77 -9.28 8.48
CA TYR A 362 -1.68 -10.18 8.87
C TYR A 362 -1.37 -10.10 10.37
N ILE A 363 -1.32 -8.90 10.94
CA ILE A 363 -1.20 -8.74 12.39
C ILE A 363 -2.40 -9.31 13.14
N THR A 364 -3.61 -9.14 12.62
CA THR A 364 -4.83 -9.74 13.21
C THR A 364 -4.73 -11.26 13.24
N ARG A 365 -4.27 -11.89 12.15
CA ARG A 365 -4.02 -13.33 12.10
C ARG A 365 -2.94 -13.75 13.11
N ALA A 366 -1.87 -12.99 13.25
CA ALA A 366 -0.80 -13.28 14.22
C ALA A 366 -1.31 -13.22 15.67
N GLN A 367 -2.12 -12.21 16.00
CA GLN A 367 -2.76 -12.10 17.32
C GLN A 367 -3.75 -13.25 17.57
N GLN A 368 -4.52 -13.66 16.56
CA GLN A 368 -5.40 -14.83 16.65
C GLN A 368 -4.63 -16.13 16.87
N ALA A 369 -3.52 -16.33 16.15
CA ALA A 369 -2.65 -17.50 16.35
C ALA A 369 -2.09 -17.54 17.77
N ASN A 370 -1.67 -16.39 18.31
CA ASN A 370 -1.23 -16.29 19.70
C ASN A 370 -2.37 -16.58 20.70
N ALA A 371 -3.58 -16.05 20.46
CA ALA A 371 -4.72 -16.32 21.32
C ALA A 371 -5.08 -17.82 21.34
N MET A 372 -5.04 -18.49 20.19
CA MET A 372 -5.25 -19.95 20.09
C MET A 372 -4.16 -20.73 20.82
N PHE A 373 -2.89 -20.31 20.70
CA PHE A 373 -1.78 -20.93 21.42
C PHE A 373 -1.94 -20.86 22.94
N MET A 374 -2.40 -19.71 23.45
CA MET A 374 -2.67 -19.52 24.89
C MET A 374 -3.86 -20.34 25.40
N GLN A 375 -4.76 -20.77 24.51
CA GLN A 375 -5.97 -21.54 24.85
C GLN A 375 -5.79 -23.06 24.78
N ILE A 376 -4.61 -23.58 24.40
CA ILE A 376 -4.43 -25.02 24.21
C ILE A 376 -4.78 -25.78 25.51
N GLU A 377 -5.90 -26.51 25.46
CA GLU A 377 -6.41 -27.32 26.55
C GLU A 377 -5.53 -28.54 26.81
N GLY A 378 -5.39 -28.90 28.09
CA GLY A 378 -4.67 -30.09 28.51
C GLY A 378 -5.36 -31.36 28.02
N VAL A 379 -4.84 -31.96 26.95
CA VAL A 379 -5.26 -33.31 26.54
C VAL A 379 -4.73 -34.34 27.55
N PRO A 380 -5.51 -35.36 27.93
CA PRO A 380 -5.00 -36.45 28.75
C PRO A 380 -3.82 -37.13 28.05
N ARG A 381 -2.82 -37.55 28.82
CA ARG A 381 -1.73 -38.38 28.28
C ARG A 381 -2.32 -39.72 27.83
N THR A 382 -2.52 -39.87 26.53
CA THR A 382 -2.89 -41.15 25.91
C THR A 382 -1.62 -41.96 25.68
N SER A 383 -1.50 -43.11 26.34
CA SER A 383 -0.37 -44.03 26.13
C SER A 383 -0.58 -44.86 24.88
N TYR A 384 0.50 -45.12 24.11
CA TYR A 384 0.47 -46.06 22.99
C TYR A 384 0.07 -47.49 23.42
N GLU A 385 0.22 -47.83 24.71
CA GLU A 385 -0.26 -49.09 25.30
C GLU A 385 -1.74 -49.38 25.01
N LEU A 386 -2.58 -48.33 24.84
CA LEU A 386 -4.01 -48.48 24.52
C LEU A 386 -4.29 -49.13 23.15
N TYR A 387 -3.32 -49.12 22.25
CA TYR A 387 -3.44 -49.66 20.90
C TYR A 387 -2.65 -50.95 20.69
N LYS A 388 -1.97 -51.45 21.74
CA LYS A 388 -1.36 -52.77 21.66
C LYS A 388 -2.48 -53.80 21.60
N PRO A 389 -2.43 -54.79 20.70
CA PRO A 389 -3.34 -55.92 20.74
C PRO A 389 -3.27 -56.53 22.14
N GLY A 390 -4.40 -56.62 22.83
CA GLY A 390 -4.43 -57.25 24.15
C GLY A 390 -3.95 -58.69 24.05
N GLU A 391 -3.03 -59.07 24.93
CA GLU A 391 -2.90 -60.47 25.33
C GLU A 391 -4.15 -60.80 26.16
N ASP A 392 -5.32 -60.83 25.53
CA ASP A 392 -6.49 -61.44 26.14
C ASP A 392 -6.17 -62.92 26.24
N SER A 393 -5.87 -63.31 27.48
CA SER A 393 -5.55 -64.65 27.92
C SER A 393 -6.49 -65.66 27.26
N THR A 394 -5.89 -66.59 26.54
CA THR A 394 -6.46 -67.88 26.19
C THR A 394 -7.05 -68.52 27.45
N SER A 395 -8.37 -68.57 27.55
CA SER A 395 -9.08 -69.61 28.31
C SER A 395 -10.29 -70.05 27.51
N ASP A 396 -10.05 -71.05 26.66
CA ASP A 396 -11.06 -71.98 26.18
C ASP A 396 -11.68 -72.70 27.40
N PRO A 397 -12.99 -72.95 27.39
CA PRO A 397 -13.37 -74.35 27.50
C PRO A 397 -14.53 -74.71 26.56
N SER A 398 -14.23 -75.68 25.69
CA SER A 398 -15.12 -76.70 25.17
C SER A 398 -16.33 -77.05 26.05
N VAL A 399 -17.55 -76.93 25.51
CA VAL A 399 -18.70 -77.79 25.88
C VAL A 399 -19.59 -78.06 24.63
N THR A 400 -19.30 -79.23 24.04
CA THR A 400 -20.19 -80.25 23.42
C THR A 400 -21.23 -79.93 22.33
N SER A 401 -21.06 -80.73 21.27
CA SER A 401 -21.94 -81.11 20.16
C SER A 401 -23.21 -81.90 20.52
N ALA A 402 -24.20 -81.82 19.61
CA ALA A 402 -25.28 -82.76 19.22
C ALA A 402 -26.67 -82.06 19.27
N THR A 403 -27.52 -82.05 18.23
CA THR A 403 -28.01 -83.21 17.48
C THR A 403 -28.70 -82.75 16.18
N SER A 404 -28.65 -83.61 15.16
CA SER A 404 -29.36 -83.59 13.87
C SER A 404 -30.90 -83.58 13.98
N ALA A 405 -31.61 -83.02 12.98
CA ALA A 405 -32.49 -83.76 12.06
C ALA A 405 -33.47 -82.87 11.23
N ALA A 406 -33.58 -83.25 9.95
CA ALA A 406 -34.78 -83.30 9.09
C ALA A 406 -35.42 -82.01 8.53
N THR A 407 -35.17 -81.84 7.22
CA THR A 407 -36.15 -81.49 6.17
C THR A 407 -37.54 -82.14 6.36
N THR A 408 -38.64 -81.38 6.23
CA THR A 408 -39.58 -81.36 5.07
C THR A 408 -40.86 -80.55 5.36
N ASP A 409 -41.26 -79.78 4.34
CA ASP A 409 -42.62 -79.56 3.82
C ASP A 409 -43.51 -78.33 4.12
N SER A 410 -44.09 -77.90 2.98
CA SER A 410 -45.25 -77.03 2.67
C SER A 410 -45.01 -75.50 2.68
N ALA A 411 -45.28 -74.74 1.62
CA ALA A 411 -46.11 -74.96 0.41
C ALA A 411 -45.52 -74.28 -0.85
#